data_AF-A0A2V6BP08-F1
#
_entry.id   AF-A0A2V6BP08-F1
#
_cell.length_a   1.000
_cell.length_b   1.000
_cell.length_c   1.000
_cell.angle_alpha   90.00
_cell.angle_beta   90.00
_cell.angle_gamma   90.00
#
_symmetry.space_group_name_H-M   'P 1'
#
loop_
_entity.id
_entity.type
_entity.pdbx_description
1 polymer ?
#
loop_
_entity_poly.entity_id
_entity_poly.type
_entity_poly.pdbx_seq_one_letter_code
_entity_poly.pdbx_strand_id
1 'polypeptide(L)' 'LANEGAGLGTLGFHEAKVRELCEKAGFSSVRRVPLENPFNNLYEAKP' A
#
# COMPACT_ATOMS: atom_id res chain seq x y z
N LEU A 1 9.88 4.22 21.41
CA LEU A 1 8.58 4.55 20.77
C LEU A 1 8.88 5.60 19.73
N ALA A 2 8.53 5.37 18.46
CA ALA A 2 8.96 6.24 17.36
C ALA A 2 8.39 7.65 17.56
N ASN A 3 9.28 8.62 17.78
CA ASN A 3 8.97 10.05 17.87
C ASN A 3 8.53 10.56 16.50
N GLU A 4 7.21 10.71 16.30
CA GLU A 4 6.57 11.42 15.17
C GLU A 4 6.85 10.91 13.75
N GLY A 5 7.75 9.95 13.57
CA GLY A 5 7.84 9.15 12.37
C GLY A 5 6.65 8.21 12.33
N ALA A 6 5.62 8.59 11.56
CA ALA A 6 4.52 7.70 11.19
C ALA A 6 5.11 6.30 10.93
N GLY A 7 4.70 5.33 11.74
CA GLY A 7 5.31 4.01 11.76
C GLY A 7 5.26 3.36 10.38
N LEU A 8 6.32 3.54 9.60
CA LEU A 8 6.60 2.87 8.33
C LEU A 8 7.08 1.44 8.58
N GLY A 9 6.73 0.85 9.73
CA GLY A 9 6.57 -0.59 9.81
C GLY A 9 5.41 -0.95 8.90
N THR A 10 5.54 -2.01 8.13
CA THR A 10 4.55 -2.52 7.16
C THR A 10 3.18 -2.90 7.78
N LEU A 11 2.91 -2.50 9.02
CA LEU A 11 1.61 -2.49 9.71
C LEU A 11 0.85 -1.16 9.57
N GLY A 12 1.45 -0.11 8.97
CA GLY A 12 0.84 1.21 8.81
C GLY A 12 0.38 1.57 7.38
N PHE A 13 0.81 0.81 6.37
CA PHE A 13 0.49 1.11 4.98
C PHE A 13 -0.80 0.40 4.53
N HIS A 14 -1.92 0.91 5.04
CA HIS A 14 -3.25 0.38 4.73
C HIS A 14 -3.54 0.46 3.23
N GLU A 15 -4.26 -0.55 2.70
CA GLU A 15 -4.79 -0.58 1.34
C GLU A 15 -5.41 0.76 0.87
N ALA A 16 -6.12 1.48 1.74
CA ALA A 16 -6.70 2.79 1.40
C ALA A 16 -5.62 3.81 0.99
N LYS A 17 -4.46 3.81 1.66
CA LYS A 17 -3.35 4.71 1.35
C LYS A 17 -2.67 4.32 0.02
N VAL A 18 -2.55 3.02 -0.26
CA VAL A 18 -2.07 2.54 -1.56
C VAL A 18 -2.95 3.06 -2.68
N ARG A 19 -4.27 2.90 -2.54
CA ARG A 19 -5.27 3.36 -3.52
C ARG A 19 -5.19 4.86 -3.75
N GLU A 20 -5.19 5.65 -2.67
CA GLU A 20 -5.08 7.11 -2.72
C GLU A 20 -3.81 7.57 -3.46
N LEU A 21 -2.66 6.97 -3.13
CA LEU A 21 -1.38 7.37 -3.73
C LEU A 21 -1.30 7.00 -5.21
N CYS A 22 -1.82 5.83 -5.59
CA CYS A 22 -1.87 5.42 -6.99
C CYS A 22 -2.83 6.29 -7.83
N GLU A 23 -3.99 6.66 -7.28
CA GLU A 23 -4.92 7.59 -7.93
C GLU A 23 -4.25 8.95 -8.16
N LYS A 24 -3.60 9.50 -7.12
CA LYS A 24 -2.83 10.75 -7.23
C LYS A 24 -1.68 10.69 -8.23
N ALA A 25 -1.10 9.51 -8.41
CA ALA A 25 -0.03 9.27 -9.38
C ALA A 25 -0.55 9.05 -10.81
N GLY A 26 -1.88 9.00 -11.03
CA GLY A 26 -2.49 8.87 -12.35
C GLY A 26 -2.65 7.44 -12.85
N PHE A 27 -2.59 6.43 -11.97
CA PHE A 27 -2.92 5.05 -12.34
C PHE A 27 -4.44 4.86 -12.43
N SER A 28 -4.94 4.26 -13.51
CA SER A 28 -6.37 3.96 -13.70
C SER A 28 -6.90 2.85 -12.79
N SER A 29 -6.03 1.95 -12.33
CA SER A 29 -6.47 0.83 -11.50
C SER A 29 -5.39 0.31 -10.56
N VAL A 30 -5.84 -0.19 -9.40
CA VAL A 30 -5.02 -0.84 -8.38
C VAL A 30 -5.76 -2.04 -7.81
N ARG A 31 -5.10 -3.19 -7.78
CA ARG A 31 -5.63 -4.40 -7.15
C ARG A 31 -4.59 -5.09 -6.28
N ARG A 32 -5.07 -5.75 -5.22
CA ARG A 32 -4.25 -6.67 -4.42
C ARG A 32 -4.00 -7.96 -5.20
N VAL A 33 -2.76 -8.41 -5.23
CA VAL A 33 -2.37 -9.70 -5.78
C VAL A 33 -2.52 -10.75 -4.68
N PRO A 34 -3.23 -11.86 -4.92
CA PRO A 34 -3.25 -12.98 -3.99
C PRO A 34 -1.83 -13.54 -3.82
N LEU A 35 -1.27 -13.36 -2.64
CA LEU A 35 0.05 -13.87 -2.28
C LEU A 35 -0.06 -14.52 -0.90
N GLU A 36 0.36 -15.77 -0.79
CA GLU A 36 0.46 -16.47 0.49
C GLU A 36 1.73 -16.01 1.21
N ASN A 37 1.69 -14.79 1.76
CA ASN A 37 2.73 -14.22 2.59
C ASN A 37 2.08 -13.47 3.76
N PRO A 38 2.27 -13.91 5.02
CA PRO A 38 1.62 -13.30 6.17
C PRO A 38 2.19 -11.92 6.55
N PHE A 39 3.33 -11.53 5.98
CA PHE A 39 4.03 -10.29 6.34
C PHE A 39 3.82 -9.15 5.35
N ASN A 40 3.55 -9.46 4.08
CA ASN A 40 3.54 -8.45 3.02
C ASN A 40 2.31 -8.59 2.11
N ASN A 41 1.80 -7.43 1.70
CA ASN A 41 0.81 -7.32 0.64
C ASN A 41 1.48 -6.88 -0.65
N LEU A 42 1.09 -7.50 -1.77
CA LEU A 42 1.52 -7.09 -3.10
C LEU A 42 0.35 -6.44 -3.83
N TYR A 43 0.59 -5.30 -4.48
CA TYR A 43 -0.39 -4.60 -5.30
C TYR A 43 0.11 -4.44 -6.73
N GLU A 44 -0.79 -4.61 -7.68
CA GLU A 44 -0.59 -4.29 -9.09
C GLU A 44 -1.30 -2.97 -9.39
N ALA A 45 -0.58 -2.00 -9.95
CA ALA A 45 -1.13 -0.76 -10.48
C ALA A 45 -0.94 -0.70 -12.00
N LYS A 46 -1.94 -0.19 -12.73
CA LYS A 46 -1.90 -0.05 -14.19
C LYS A 46 -2.17 1.39 -14.61
N PRO A 47 -1.57 1.87 -15.71
CA PRO A 47 -1.87 3.18 -16.30
C PRO A 47 -3.38 3.36 -16.48
#